data_AF-A0A5E6TRL0-F1
#
_entry.id   AF-A0A5E6TRL0-F1
#
_cell.length_a   1.000
_cell.length_b   1.000
_cell.length_c   1.000
_cell.angle_alpha   90.00
_cell.angle_beta   90.00
_cell.angle_gamma   90.00
#
_symmetry.space_group_name_H-M   'P 1'
#
loop_
_entity.id
_entity.type
_entity.pdbx_description
1 polymer ?
#
loop_
_entity_poly.entity_id
_entity_poly.type
_entity_poly.pdbx_seq_one_letter_code
_entity_poly.pdbx_strand_id
1 'polypeptide(L)'
;MSAQQLSVIAYDEGGSFTTNERQAAMIESGRQYSEWSKSVVGKMWDEYQQRGKSTEGLKEILAYYKALPAIEESRYGNYEVEIMLQLDVQEVDWPEFNTSLLDMLANEWKPANERKDAAGDEGSAKGLGNEASPS
;
A
#
# COMPACT_ATOMS: atom_id res chain seq x y z
N MET A 1 -2.57 0.32 -32.25
CA MET A 1 -1.12 0.18 -32.51
C MET A 1 -0.43 -0.10 -31.18
N SER A 2 0.53 -1.01 -31.10
CA SER A 2 1.18 -1.36 -29.82
C SER A 2 2.20 -0.31 -29.38
N ALA A 3 2.50 -0.24 -28.07
CA ALA A 3 3.53 0.65 -27.53
C ALA A 3 4.91 0.41 -28.18
N GLN A 4 5.28 -0.85 -28.40
CA GLN A 4 6.53 -1.21 -29.08
C GLN A 4 6.59 -0.66 -30.51
N GLN A 5 5.51 -0.80 -31.28
CA GLN A 5 5.45 -0.28 -32.65
C GLN A 5 5.50 1.26 -32.67
N LEU A 6 4.79 1.91 -31.75
CA LEU A 6 4.81 3.37 -31.62
C LEU A 6 6.22 3.87 -31.30
N SER A 7 6.94 3.19 -30.40
CA SER A 7 8.31 3.55 -30.05
C SER A 7 9.28 3.40 -31.23
N VAL A 8 9.17 2.29 -31.98
CA VAL A 8 9.99 2.08 -33.19
C VAL A 8 9.79 3.20 -34.22
N ILE A 9 8.54 3.64 -34.44
CA ILE A 9 8.26 4.74 -35.37
C ILE A 9 8.75 6.07 -34.79
N ALA A 10 8.42 6.37 -33.53
CA ALA A 10 8.75 7.65 -32.89
C ALA A 10 10.26 7.93 -32.86
N TYR A 11 11.06 6.88 -32.68
CA TYR A 11 12.53 6.97 -32.54
C TYR A 11 13.31 6.52 -33.79
N ASP A 12 12.65 6.40 -34.94
CA ASP A 12 13.36 6.08 -36.17
C ASP A 12 14.25 7.26 -36.65
N GLU A 13 15.55 7.09 -36.47
CA GLU A 13 16.59 7.99 -37.02
C GLU A 13 17.03 7.58 -38.43
N GLY A 14 16.69 6.37 -38.87
CA GLY A 14 17.10 5.79 -40.16
C GLY A 14 16.37 6.37 -41.37
N GLY A 15 15.31 7.17 -41.14
CA GLY A 15 14.53 7.80 -42.20
C GLY A 15 13.56 6.85 -42.90
N SER A 16 13.26 5.70 -42.28
CA SER A 16 12.22 4.77 -42.73
C SER A 16 10.82 5.38 -42.56
N PHE A 17 10.67 6.27 -41.58
CA PHE A 17 9.45 7.01 -41.32
C PHE A 17 9.66 8.52 -41.50
N THR A 18 8.64 9.18 -42.05
CA THR A 18 8.60 10.64 -42.21
C THR A 18 8.46 11.34 -40.87
N THR A 19 8.84 12.62 -40.80
CA THR A 19 8.67 13.46 -39.60
C THR A 19 7.21 13.47 -39.10
N ASN A 20 6.24 13.48 -40.01
CA ASN A 20 4.82 13.48 -39.65
C ASN A 20 4.39 12.16 -39.01
N GLU A 21 4.89 11.02 -39.49
CA GLU A 21 4.60 9.70 -38.91
C GLU A 21 5.21 9.54 -37.52
N ARG A 22 6.46 10.01 -37.33
CA ARG A 22 7.09 10.04 -35.99
C ARG A 22 6.30 10.90 -35.02
N GLN A 23 5.87 12.08 -35.46
CA GLN A 23 5.03 12.96 -34.64
C GLN A 23 3.68 12.33 -34.31
N ALA A 24 3.04 11.68 -35.28
CA ALA A 24 1.79 10.96 -35.06
C ALA A 24 1.96 9.81 -34.07
N ALA A 25 3.08 9.07 -34.13
CA ALA A 25 3.39 8.00 -33.20
C ALA A 25 3.62 8.52 -31.77
N MET A 26 4.32 9.64 -31.60
CA MET A 26 4.48 10.29 -30.29
C MET A 26 3.13 10.76 -29.71
N ILE A 27 2.28 11.37 -30.54
CA ILE A 27 0.94 11.82 -30.12
C ILE A 27 0.07 10.63 -29.69
N GLU A 28 0.06 9.55 -30.47
CA GLU A 28 -0.73 8.36 -30.14
C GLU A 28 -0.19 7.66 -28.88
N SER A 29 1.13 7.57 -28.71
CA SER A 29 1.75 7.06 -27.47
C SER A 29 1.30 7.86 -26.25
N GLY A 30 1.34 9.20 -26.35
CA GLY A 30 0.85 10.09 -25.29
C GLY A 30 -0.66 9.93 -25.01
N ARG A 31 -1.47 9.73 -26.07
CA ARG A 31 -2.91 9.47 -25.92
C ARG A 31 -3.17 8.16 -25.18
N GLN A 32 -2.50 7.07 -25.57
CA GLN A 32 -2.64 5.77 -24.91
C GLN A 32 -2.22 5.84 -23.43
N TYR A 33 -1.09 6.50 -23.14
CA TYR A 33 -0.65 6.72 -21.75
C TYR A 33 -1.66 7.54 -20.95
N SER A 34 -2.24 8.60 -21.53
CA SER A 34 -3.25 9.43 -20.86
C SER A 34 -4.52 8.65 -20.53
N GLU A 35 -4.98 7.80 -21.44
CA GLU A 35 -6.18 6.97 -21.22
C GLU A 35 -5.93 5.90 -20.17
N TRP A 36 -4.79 5.22 -20.26
CA TRP A 36 -4.37 4.22 -19.28
C TRP A 36 -4.22 4.83 -17.88
N SER A 37 -3.47 5.94 -17.75
CA SER A 37 -3.21 6.59 -16.45
C SER A 37 -4.49 7.06 -15.77
N LYS A 38 -5.45 7.63 -16.50
CA LYS A 38 -6.77 7.99 -15.96
C LYS A 38 -7.51 6.77 -15.43
N SER A 39 -7.46 5.65 -16.14
CA SER A 39 -8.09 4.41 -15.70
C SER A 39 -7.45 3.86 -14.42
N VAL A 40 -6.12 3.78 -14.36
CA VAL A 40 -5.40 3.26 -13.20
C VAL A 40 -5.59 4.15 -11.97
N VAL A 41 -5.53 5.48 -12.13
CA VAL A 41 -5.78 6.41 -11.03
C VAL A 41 -7.21 6.26 -10.50
N GLY A 42 -8.20 6.07 -11.39
CA GLY A 42 -9.58 5.78 -10.99
C GLY A 42 -9.67 4.49 -10.15
N LYS A 43 -9.06 3.40 -10.62
CA LYS A 43 -9.02 2.12 -9.87
C LYS A 43 -8.34 2.28 -8.51
N MET A 44 -7.20 2.98 -8.46
CA MET A 44 -6.45 3.24 -7.22
C MET A 44 -7.28 4.02 -6.21
N TRP A 45 -8.03 5.02 -6.68
CA TRP A 45 -8.93 5.80 -5.85
C TRP A 45 -10.03 4.93 -5.28
N ASP A 46 -10.69 4.12 -6.11
CA ASP A 46 -11.76 3.22 -5.66
C ASP A 46 -11.23 2.17 -4.67
N GLU A 47 -10.03 1.62 -4.92
CA GLU A 47 -9.35 0.69 -4.01
C GLU A 47 -9.09 1.32 -2.65
N TYR A 48 -8.57 2.55 -2.65
CA TYR A 48 -8.30 3.31 -1.44
C TYR A 48 -9.56 3.59 -0.64
N GLN A 49 -10.66 4.00 -1.30
CA GLN A 49 -11.94 4.25 -0.62
C GLN A 49 -12.52 2.98 0.02
N GLN A 50 -12.25 1.80 -0.54
CA GLN A 50 -12.77 0.53 -0.02
C GLN A 50 -11.88 -0.11 1.05
N ARG A 51 -10.56 0.01 0.92
CA ARG A 51 -9.58 -0.76 1.73
C ARG A 51 -8.57 0.09 2.49
N GLY A 52 -8.56 1.41 2.28
CA GLY A 52 -7.55 2.33 2.82
C GLY A 52 -6.17 2.21 2.18
N LYS A 53 -6.03 1.40 1.11
CA LYS A 53 -4.77 1.15 0.38
C LYS A 53 -5.00 1.02 -1.12
N SER A 54 -3.95 1.26 -1.90
CA SER A 54 -3.94 1.23 -3.37
C SER A 54 -2.91 0.24 -3.92
N THR A 55 -2.67 -0.85 -3.17
CA THR A 55 -1.63 -1.84 -3.48
C THR A 55 -1.79 -2.44 -4.87
N GLU A 56 -3.02 -2.79 -5.27
CA GLU A 56 -3.26 -3.40 -6.58
C GLU A 56 -3.04 -2.40 -7.72
N GLY A 57 -3.46 -1.16 -7.55
CA GLY A 57 -3.17 -0.12 -8.55
C GLY A 57 -1.67 0.20 -8.67
N LEU A 58 -0.90 0.18 -7.56
CA LEU A 58 0.56 0.32 -7.61
C LEU A 58 1.23 -0.85 -8.35
N LYS A 59 0.74 -2.09 -8.17
CA LYS A 59 1.20 -3.25 -8.94
C LYS A 59 0.89 -3.10 -10.43
N GLU A 60 -0.26 -2.54 -10.80
CA GLU A 60 -0.63 -2.28 -12.19
C GLU A 60 0.31 -1.24 -12.83
N ILE A 61 0.67 -0.16 -12.11
CA ILE A 61 1.68 0.82 -12.57
C ILE A 61 3.03 0.14 -12.77
N LEU A 62 3.47 -0.66 -11.80
CA LEU A 62 4.74 -1.39 -11.87
C LEU A 62 4.78 -2.34 -13.08
N ALA A 63 3.68 -3.07 -13.33
CA ALA A 63 3.57 -3.97 -14.46
C ALA A 63 3.60 -3.22 -15.80
N TYR A 64 2.92 -2.07 -15.90
CA TYR A 64 2.98 -1.22 -17.09
C TYR A 64 4.41 -0.75 -17.37
N TYR A 65 5.11 -0.28 -16.33
CA TYR A 65 6.48 0.22 -16.45
C TYR A 65 7.45 -0.86 -16.95
N LYS A 66 7.36 -2.08 -16.40
CA LYS A 66 8.17 -3.24 -16.82
C LYS A 66 7.89 -3.71 -18.26
N ALA A 67 6.75 -3.33 -18.81
CA ALA A 67 6.37 -3.67 -20.18
C ALA A 67 6.78 -2.57 -21.20
N LEU A 68 7.36 -1.46 -20.74
CA LEU A 68 7.81 -0.40 -21.63
C LEU A 68 9.01 -0.84 -22.47
N PRO A 69 9.11 -0.38 -23.74
CA PRO A 69 10.35 -0.46 -24.50
C PRO A 69 11.50 0.23 -23.76
N ALA A 70 12.73 -0.30 -23.84
CA ALA A 70 13.89 0.20 -23.08
C ALA A 70 14.18 1.70 -23.29
N ILE A 71 13.96 2.22 -24.51
CA ILE A 71 14.11 3.66 -24.79
C ILE A 71 13.09 4.48 -24.01
N GLU A 72 11.85 4.00 -23.88
CA GLU A 72 10.79 4.65 -23.12
C GLU A 72 11.07 4.58 -21.61
N GLU A 73 11.46 3.40 -21.12
CA GLU A 73 11.79 3.12 -19.72
C GLU A 73 12.88 4.08 -19.20
N SER A 74 13.96 4.24 -19.98
CA SER A 74 15.12 5.07 -19.63
C SER A 74 14.78 6.53 -19.31
N ARG A 75 13.65 7.05 -19.81
CA ARG A 75 13.22 8.44 -19.57
C ARG A 75 12.69 8.67 -18.17
N TYR A 76 12.34 7.61 -17.44
CA TYR A 76 11.74 7.68 -16.11
C TYR A 76 12.73 7.40 -14.98
N GLY A 77 14.00 7.09 -15.28
CA GLY A 77 15.04 6.94 -14.27
C GLY A 77 14.72 5.85 -13.25
N ASN A 78 14.66 6.22 -11.96
CA ASN A 78 14.47 5.28 -10.85
C ASN A 78 12.99 5.02 -10.49
N TYR A 79 12.07 5.29 -11.41
CA TYR A 79 10.63 5.22 -11.12
C TYR A 79 10.16 3.84 -10.65
N GLU A 80 10.74 2.75 -11.16
CA GLU A 80 10.47 1.40 -10.66
C GLU A 80 10.73 1.29 -9.15
N VAL A 81 11.89 1.79 -8.70
CA VAL A 81 12.32 1.73 -7.31
C VAL A 81 11.39 2.54 -6.41
N GLU A 82 10.93 3.70 -6.89
CA GLU A 82 9.97 4.55 -6.18
C GLU A 82 8.63 3.83 -5.97
N ILE A 83 8.11 3.15 -7.00
CA ILE A 83 6.86 2.38 -6.89
C ILE A 83 7.04 1.19 -5.94
N MET A 84 8.17 0.48 -6.01
CA MET A 84 8.46 -0.63 -5.12
C MET A 84 8.55 -0.18 -3.66
N LEU A 85 9.17 0.97 -3.38
CA LEU A 85 9.21 1.56 -2.05
C LEU A 85 7.80 1.90 -1.53
N GLN A 86 6.94 2.44 -2.39
CA GLN A 86 5.56 2.74 -2.02
C GLN A 86 4.74 1.48 -1.72
N LEU A 87 4.98 0.40 -2.47
CA LEU A 87 4.37 -0.91 -2.21
C LEU A 87 4.78 -1.47 -0.84
N ASP A 88 6.08 -1.41 -0.50
CA ASP A 88 6.59 -1.87 0.79
C ASP A 88 5.88 -1.15 1.96
N VAL A 89 5.68 0.17 1.86
CA VAL A 89 4.93 0.95 2.86
C VAL A 89 3.48 0.51 2.99
N GLN A 90 2.84 0.07 1.90
CA GLN A 90 1.43 -0.34 1.89
C GLN A 90 1.21 -1.79 2.36
N GLU A 91 2.25 -2.63 2.33
CA GLU A 91 2.23 -4.00 2.85
C GLU A 91 2.39 -4.06 4.38
N VAL A 92 2.83 -2.97 5.01
CA VAL A 92 2.84 -2.85 6.47
C VAL A 92 1.41 -2.76 6.99
N ASP A 93 0.90 -3.88 7.51
CA ASP A 93 -0.33 -3.88 8.33
C ASP A 93 -0.04 -3.11 9.62
N TRP A 94 -0.49 -1.85 9.65
CA TRP A 94 -0.54 -1.11 10.90
C TRP A 94 -1.50 -1.82 11.83
N PRO A 95 -1.08 -2.18 13.07
CA PRO A 95 -1.99 -2.76 14.03
C PRO A 95 -3.16 -1.79 14.22
N GLU A 96 -4.38 -2.30 14.15
CA GLU A 96 -5.55 -1.53 14.59
C GLU A 96 -5.29 -1.13 16.04
N PHE A 97 -5.01 0.14 16.28
CA PHE A 97 -4.98 0.68 17.62
C PHE A 97 -6.45 0.77 18.08
N ASN A 98 -6.95 -0.37 18.57
CA ASN A 98 -8.25 -0.49 19.23
C ASN A 98 -8.33 0.31 20.56
N THR A 99 -7.27 1.04 20.89
CA THR A 99 -7.20 2.01 21.98
C THR A 99 -6.91 3.38 21.38
N SER A 100 -7.76 4.36 21.66
CA SER A 100 -7.49 5.75 21.26
C SER A 100 -6.14 6.21 21.81
N LEU A 101 -5.43 7.09 21.11
CA LEU A 101 -4.23 7.74 21.66
C LEU A 101 -4.52 8.43 23.00
N LEU A 102 -5.76 8.92 23.17
CA LEU A 102 -6.24 9.46 24.45
C LEU A 102 -6.35 8.38 25.53
N ASP A 103 -6.80 7.17 25.20
CA ASP A 103 -6.90 6.05 26.14
C ASP A 103 -5.51 5.52 26.53
N MET A 104 -4.57 5.53 25.58
CA MET A 104 -3.18 5.16 25.84
C MET A 104 -2.50 6.17 26.77
N LEU A 105 -2.68 7.47 26.51
CA LEU A 105 -2.17 8.54 27.38
C LEU A 105 -2.81 8.47 28.78
N ALA A 106 -4.11 8.21 28.85
CA ALA A 106 -4.82 8.07 30.12
C ALA A 106 -4.35 6.85 30.94
N ASN A 107 -4.01 5.73 30.29
CA ASN A 107 -3.52 4.53 30.95
C ASN A 107 -2.05 4.63 31.40
N GLU A 108 -1.18 5.30 30.65
CA GLU A 108 0.21 5.55 31.07
C GLU A 108 0.28 6.44 32.32
N TRP A 109 -0.64 7.38 32.43
CA TRP A 109 -0.70 8.35 33.53
C TRP A 109 -1.48 7.88 34.75
N LYS A 110 -1.95 6.62 34.77
CA LYS A 110 -2.50 6.03 35.99
C LYS A 110 -1.42 6.04 37.09
N PRO A 111 -1.64 6.75 38.21
CA PRO A 111 -0.69 6.77 39.31
C PRO A 111 -0.46 5.34 39.83
N ALA A 112 0.75 5.06 40.29
CA ALA A 112 1.24 3.72 40.60
C ALA A 112 0.44 2.97 41.70
N ASN A 113 -0.50 3.64 42.36
CA ASN A 113 -1.38 3.11 43.40
C ASN A 113 -2.58 2.31 42.86
N GLU A 114 -2.93 2.38 41.57
CA GLU A 114 -4.06 1.64 40.99
C GLU A 114 -3.64 0.47 40.07
N ARG A 115 -2.35 0.15 39.99
CA ARG A 115 -1.83 -0.99 39.19
C ARG A 115 -1.83 -2.32 39.96
N LYS A 116 -2.62 -2.43 41.03
CA LYS A 116 -2.55 -3.55 41.98
C LYS A 116 -3.88 -4.24 42.26
N ASP A 117 -4.79 -4.26 41.29
CA ASP A 117 -6.09 -4.95 41.46
C ASP A 117 -6.28 -6.12 40.46
N ALA A 118 -5.30 -6.38 39.58
CA ALA A 118 -5.38 -7.47 38.60
C ALA A 118 -4.48 -8.68 38.94
N ALA A 119 -3.84 -8.70 40.11
CA ALA A 119 -3.00 -9.81 40.54
C ALA A 119 -3.14 -10.04 42.04
N GLY A 120 -4.08 -10.90 42.43
CA GLY A 120 -4.14 -11.45 43.79
C GLY A 120 -5.55 -11.63 44.34
N ASP A 121 -6.23 -12.70 43.93
CA ASP A 121 -7.10 -13.44 44.85
C ASP A 121 -6.69 -14.92 44.85
N GLU A 122 -5.43 -15.15 45.26
CA GLU A 122 -5.04 -16.39 45.91
C GLU A 122 -5.06 -16.15 47.42
N GLY A 123 -6.18 -16.50 48.06
CA GLY A 123 -6.16 -17.27 49.31
C GLY A 123 -5.98 -16.52 50.65
N SER A 124 -6.82 -16.98 51.58
CA SER A 124 -6.69 -16.96 53.06
C SER A 124 -7.39 -15.77 53.75
N ALA A 125 -8.28 -15.94 54.73
CA ALA A 125 -8.29 -16.95 55.79
C ALA A 125 -9.62 -16.96 56.60
N LYS A 126 -10.08 -18.18 56.99
CA LYS A 126 -10.31 -18.64 58.39
C LYS A 126 -11.42 -17.92 59.21
N GLY A 127 -12.41 -18.57 59.83
CA GLY A 127 -12.79 -19.97 60.07
C GLY A 127 -13.98 -19.99 61.06
N LEU A 128 -14.54 -21.18 61.35
CA LEU A 128 -15.04 -21.65 62.67
C LEU A 128 -15.99 -22.86 62.51
N GLY A 129 -15.47 -24.03 62.92
CA GLY A 129 -16.12 -25.17 63.60
C GLY A 129 -17.48 -25.69 63.13
N ASN A 130 -17.53 -26.96 62.67
CA ASN A 130 -17.74 -28.08 63.59
C ASN A 130 -17.42 -29.43 62.91
N GLU A 131 -16.51 -30.18 63.52
CA GLU A 131 -16.34 -31.65 63.37
C GLU A 131 -17.55 -32.33 64.09
N ALA A 132 -18.00 -33.57 63.90
CA ALA A 132 -17.51 -34.76 63.23
C ALA A 132 -18.73 -35.69 62.97
N SER A 133 -18.60 -36.58 61.99
CA SER A 133 -19.48 -37.70 61.58
C SER A 133 -19.51 -38.85 62.64
N PRO A 134 -19.88 -40.12 62.35
CA PRO A 134 -20.76 -40.75 61.34
C PRO A 134 -21.76 -41.79 61.94
N SER A 135 -22.74 -42.25 61.16
CA SER A 135 -23.13 -43.67 60.92
C SER A 135 -24.36 -43.73 60.02
#